data_AF-A0AAD4M4G4-F1
#
_entry.id   AF-A0AAD4M4G4-F1
#
_cell.length_a   1.000
_cell.length_b   1.000
_cell.length_c   1.000
_cell.angle_alpha   90.00
_cell.angle_beta   90.00
_cell.angle_gamma   90.00
#
_symmetry.space_group_name_H-M   'P 1'
#
loop_
_entity.id
_entity.type
_entity.pdbx_description
1 polymer ?
#
loop_
_entity_poly.entity_id
_entity_poly.type
_entity_poly.pdbx_seq_one_letter_code
_entity_poly.pdbx_strand_id
1 'polypeptide(L)'
;MNYIETDLTALDSPHQSFSVPTPNRPPLYCPDSNCEKRFGRQQELNRHIIALHLPDWIYCPYSSCSWRGHRVEDFKDHLEKWNCGLLPTKEHYEIYNTKLVLSWISENGMSIYAVAWHALRFVEQKARELGKLEEWENLWG
;
A
#
# COMPACT_ATOMS: atom_id res chain seq x y z
N MET A 1 -6.54 71.09 -19.90
CA MET A 1 -7.55 70.87 -18.84
C MET A 1 -8.05 69.44 -18.91
N ASN A 2 -8.02 68.77 -17.76
CA ASN A 2 -8.84 67.64 -17.30
C ASN A 2 -8.57 66.21 -17.82
N TYR A 3 -7.92 65.45 -16.93
CA TYR A 3 -8.06 64.04 -16.54
C TYR A 3 -9.35 63.35 -17.02
N ILE A 4 -9.35 62.04 -17.34
CA ILE A 4 -9.52 60.93 -16.38
C ILE A 4 -8.88 59.63 -16.92
N GLU A 5 -8.14 58.94 -16.04
CA GLU A 5 -7.74 57.53 -16.15
C GLU A 5 -8.95 56.60 -16.07
N THR A 6 -8.98 55.52 -16.85
CA THR A 6 -9.54 54.25 -16.35
C THR A 6 -8.82 53.06 -16.95
N ASP A 7 -8.10 52.42 -16.04
CA ASP A 7 -7.56 51.08 -16.01
C ASP A 7 -8.61 50.01 -16.44
N LEU A 8 -8.21 49.07 -17.30
CA LEU A 8 -8.97 47.85 -17.59
C LEU A 8 -8.08 46.65 -17.25
N THR A 9 -7.87 46.45 -15.95
CA THR A 9 -7.32 45.22 -15.40
C THR A 9 -8.18 44.03 -15.81
N ALA A 10 -7.55 43.03 -16.40
CA ALA A 10 -8.09 41.69 -16.59
C ALA A 10 -8.54 41.12 -15.23
N LEU A 11 -9.84 40.88 -15.08
CA LEU A 11 -10.37 40.08 -13.98
C LEU A 11 -10.12 38.62 -14.30
N ASP A 12 -8.93 38.16 -13.90
CA ASP A 12 -8.62 36.74 -13.74
C ASP A 12 -9.46 36.23 -12.55
N SER A 13 -10.64 35.68 -12.84
CA SER A 13 -11.49 35.06 -11.83
C SER A 13 -10.82 33.76 -11.35
N PRO A 14 -10.54 33.59 -10.05
CA PRO A 14 -10.13 32.29 -9.55
C PRO A 14 -11.35 31.37 -9.67
N HIS A 15 -11.23 30.35 -10.51
CA HIS A 15 -12.11 29.19 -10.47
C HIS A 15 -11.98 28.54 -9.08
N GLN A 16 -12.73 29.06 -8.11
CA GLN A 16 -13.03 28.37 -6.87
C GLN A 16 -13.86 27.16 -7.27
N SER A 17 -13.19 26.02 -7.43
CA SER A 17 -13.81 24.72 -7.53
C SER A 17 -14.54 24.46 -6.23
N PHE A 18 -15.80 24.89 -6.16
CA PHE A 18 -16.72 24.46 -5.13
C PHE A 18 -16.84 22.94 -5.25
N SER A 19 -16.17 22.25 -4.32
CA SER A 19 -16.31 20.81 -4.18
C SER A 19 -17.73 20.57 -3.68
N VAL A 20 -18.63 20.22 -4.60
CA VAL A 20 -19.97 19.76 -4.24
C VAL A 20 -19.79 18.60 -3.26
N PRO A 21 -20.40 18.65 -2.05
CA PRO A 21 -20.37 17.53 -1.13
C PRO A 21 -21.01 16.33 -1.84
N THR A 22 -20.18 15.37 -2.22
CA THR A 22 -20.69 14.09 -2.72
C THR A 22 -21.47 13.41 -1.59
N PRO A 23 -22.50 12.60 -1.91
CA PRO A 23 -23.19 11.81 -0.91
C PRO A 23 -22.16 11.05 -0.09
N ASN A 24 -22.15 11.28 1.23
CA ASN A 24 -21.16 10.75 2.15
C ASN A 24 -21.23 9.22 2.07
N ARG A 25 -20.33 8.58 1.30
CA ARG A 25 -20.28 7.12 1.16
C ARG A 25 -20.13 6.54 2.58
N PRO A 26 -20.87 5.49 2.95
CA PRO A 26 -20.69 4.86 4.24
C PRO A 26 -19.21 4.46 4.43
N PRO A 27 -18.66 4.63 5.63
CA PRO A 27 -17.28 4.24 5.91
C PRO A 27 -17.10 2.74 5.71
N LEU A 28 -15.91 2.35 5.26
CA LEU A 28 -15.51 0.97 5.08
C LEU A 28 -14.79 0.50 6.35
N TYR A 29 -15.29 -0.56 6.98
CA TYR A 29 -14.71 -1.11 8.21
C TYR A 29 -13.72 -2.22 7.90
N CYS A 30 -12.71 -2.37 8.75
CA CYS A 30 -11.89 -3.57 8.74
C CYS A 30 -12.75 -4.81 9.05
N PRO A 31 -12.63 -5.91 8.29
CA PRO A 31 -13.43 -7.11 8.52
C PRO A 31 -12.92 -7.98 9.69
N ASP A 32 -11.81 -7.63 10.33
CA ASP A 32 -11.35 -8.29 11.56
C ASP A 32 -12.19 -7.78 12.74
N SER A 33 -12.83 -8.70 13.47
CA SER A 33 -13.66 -8.39 14.65
C SER A 33 -12.88 -7.71 15.77
N ASN A 34 -11.56 -7.85 15.80
CA ASN A 34 -10.69 -7.22 16.79
C ASN A 34 -10.13 -5.87 16.30
N CYS A 35 -10.52 -5.38 15.13
CA CYS A 35 -10.03 -4.16 14.53
C CYS A 35 -11.14 -3.14 14.25
N GLU A 36 -11.18 -2.06 15.02
CA GLU A 36 -12.22 -1.02 14.91
C GLU A 36 -11.91 0.08 13.86
N LYS A 37 -10.90 -0.14 13.01
CA LYS A 37 -10.47 0.87 12.02
C LYS A 37 -11.49 1.01 10.89
N ARG A 38 -11.71 2.25 10.47
CA ARG A 38 -12.61 2.62 9.36
C ARG A 38 -11.93 3.56 8.38
N PHE A 39 -12.33 3.50 7.12
CA PHE A 39 -11.69 4.19 6.01
C PHE A 39 -12.71 4.83 5.08
N GLY A 40 -12.33 5.94 4.43
CA GLY A 40 -13.18 6.62 3.46
C GLY A 40 -13.11 5.99 2.06
N ARG A 41 -12.01 5.27 1.76
CA ARG A 41 -11.74 4.69 0.43
C ARG A 41 -11.29 3.23 0.53
N GLN A 42 -11.67 2.42 -0.46
CA GLN A 42 -11.29 1.00 -0.51
C GLN A 42 -9.77 0.80 -0.55
N GLN A 43 -9.04 1.68 -1.25
CA GLN A 43 -7.58 1.62 -1.30
C GLN A 43 -6.93 1.79 0.09
N GLU A 44 -7.53 2.62 0.96
CA GLU A 44 -7.02 2.84 2.31
C GLU A 44 -7.28 1.63 3.20
N LEU A 45 -8.48 1.03 3.10
CA LEU A 45 -8.80 -0.23 3.78
C LEU A 45 -7.86 -1.36 3.32
N ASN A 46 -7.66 -1.52 2.01
CA ASN A 46 -6.76 -2.54 1.46
C ASN A 46 -5.33 -2.37 1.98
N ARG A 47 -4.80 -1.13 1.98
CA ARG A 47 -3.48 -0.83 2.54
C ARG A 47 -3.41 -1.17 4.03
N HIS A 48 -4.45 -0.87 4.79
CA HIS A 48 -4.51 -1.22 6.21
C HIS A 48 -4.48 -2.73 6.45
N ILE A 49 -5.27 -3.50 5.69
CA ILE A 49 -5.28 -4.97 5.78
C ILE A 49 -3.90 -5.52 5.46
N ILE A 50 -3.29 -5.08 4.36
CA ILE A 50 -1.95 -5.53 3.98
C ILE A 50 -0.92 -5.20 5.07
N ALA A 51 -0.96 -4.00 5.65
CA ALA A 51 0.07 -3.55 6.58
C ALA A 51 -0.04 -4.13 8.00
N LEU A 52 -1.26 -4.36 8.50
CA LEU A 52 -1.47 -4.76 9.90
C LEU A 52 -1.93 -6.20 10.07
N HIS A 53 -2.50 -6.80 9.03
CA HIS A 53 -3.19 -8.09 9.13
C HIS A 53 -2.60 -9.18 8.25
N LEU A 54 -1.61 -8.83 7.42
CA LEU A 54 -0.89 -9.75 6.56
C LEU A 54 0.62 -9.58 6.79
N PRO A 55 1.42 -10.63 6.53
CA PRO A 55 2.86 -10.52 6.58
C PRO A 55 3.41 -9.59 5.49
N ASP A 56 4.69 -9.24 5.60
CA ASP A 56 5.37 -8.50 4.54
C ASP A 56 5.30 -9.27 3.21
N TRP A 57 5.04 -8.53 2.13
CA TRP A 57 4.85 -9.08 0.79
C TRP A 57 5.91 -8.62 -0.20
N ILE A 58 6.81 -7.74 0.23
CA ILE A 58 7.94 -7.24 -0.54
C ILE A 58 9.23 -7.63 0.19
N TYR A 59 10.26 -8.00 -0.58
CA TYR A 59 11.61 -8.18 -0.07
C TYR A 59 12.64 -7.48 -0.96
N CYS A 60 13.80 -7.17 -0.40
CA CYS A 60 14.95 -6.73 -1.19
C CYS A 60 15.69 -7.95 -1.79
N PRO A 61 15.84 -8.06 -3.12
CA PRO A 61 16.46 -9.23 -3.75
C PRO A 61 18.00 -9.22 -3.73
N TYR A 62 18.63 -8.13 -3.28
CA TYR A 62 20.09 -8.03 -3.27
C TYR A 62 20.70 -8.85 -2.11
N SER A 63 21.77 -9.59 -2.41
CA SER A 63 22.25 -10.77 -1.67
C SER A 63 22.83 -10.55 -0.26
N SER A 64 22.76 -9.33 0.27
CA SER A 64 23.14 -8.99 1.65
C SER A 64 22.03 -8.25 2.41
N CYS A 65 20.87 -8.05 1.79
CA CYS A 65 19.77 -7.31 2.37
C CYS A 65 18.67 -8.26 2.86
N SER A 66 18.33 -8.13 4.13
CA SER A 66 17.21 -8.82 4.77
C SER A 66 15.94 -7.98 4.83
N TRP A 67 15.95 -6.77 4.24
CA TRP A 67 14.82 -5.85 4.28
C TRP A 67 13.57 -6.47 3.63
N ARG A 68 12.44 -6.31 4.33
CA ARG A 68 11.09 -6.64 3.88
C ARG A 68 10.13 -5.52 4.27
N GLY A 69 8.98 -5.49 3.61
CA GLY A 69 7.95 -4.51 3.89
C GLY A 69 6.63 -4.75 3.19
N HIS A 70 5.71 -3.80 3.40
CA HIS A 70 4.34 -3.86 2.91
C HIS A 70 3.98 -2.75 1.91
N ARG A 71 4.93 -1.85 1.55
CA ARG A 71 4.71 -0.78 0.57
C ARG A 71 5.84 -0.70 -0.45
N VAL A 72 5.44 -0.49 -1.70
CA VAL A 72 6.39 -0.30 -2.81
C VAL A 72 7.14 1.02 -2.67
N GLU A 73 6.49 2.05 -2.11
CA GLU A 73 7.16 3.32 -1.82
C GLU A 73 8.29 3.14 -0.82
N ASP A 74 8.02 2.46 0.30
CA ASP A 74 9.03 2.19 1.33
C ASP A 74 10.18 1.33 0.80
N PHE A 75 9.90 0.42 -0.15
CA PHE A 75 10.94 -0.35 -0.85
C PHE A 75 11.83 0.52 -1.75
N LYS A 76 11.25 1.46 -2.50
CA LYS A 76 12.02 2.39 -3.33
C LYS A 76 12.90 3.29 -2.47
N ASP A 77 12.33 3.83 -1.39
CA ASP A 77 13.06 4.64 -0.42
C ASP A 77 14.19 3.82 0.22
N HIS A 78 13.95 2.53 0.50
CA HIS A 78 14.98 1.61 0.97
C HIS A 78 16.12 1.46 -0.06
N LEU A 79 15.82 1.18 -1.33
CA LEU A 79 16.84 1.02 -2.37
C LEU A 79 17.72 2.27 -2.52
N GLU A 80 17.10 3.45 -2.49
CA GLU A 80 17.79 4.73 -2.60
C GLU A 80 18.65 5.01 -1.37
N LYS A 81 18.06 4.94 -0.17
CA LYS A 81 18.72 5.30 1.09
C LYS A 81 19.87 4.37 1.44
N TRP A 82 19.73 3.08 1.15
CA TRP A 82 20.71 2.05 1.49
C TRP A 82 21.60 1.65 0.32
N ASN A 83 21.38 2.25 -0.86
CA ASN A 83 22.11 1.96 -2.09
C ASN A 83 22.23 0.45 -2.37
N CYS A 84 21.15 -0.30 -2.14
CA CYS A 84 21.15 -1.77 -2.30
C CYS A 84 21.24 -2.18 -3.78
N GLY A 85 20.71 -1.36 -4.69
CA GLY A 85 20.77 -1.59 -6.12
C GLY A 85 19.68 -0.85 -6.89
N LEU A 86 19.50 -1.23 -8.16
CA LEU A 86 18.47 -0.67 -9.03
C LEU A 86 17.08 -1.21 -8.67
N LEU A 87 16.02 -0.50 -9.05
CA LEU A 87 14.66 -1.00 -8.91
C LEU A 87 14.46 -2.24 -9.81
N PRO A 88 14.24 -3.44 -9.24
CA PRO A 88 14.01 -4.64 -10.04
C PRO A 88 12.56 -4.69 -10.52
N THR A 89 12.25 -5.64 -11.42
CA THR A 89 10.85 -5.86 -11.82
C THR A 89 10.05 -6.41 -10.65
N LYS A 90 8.74 -6.25 -10.73
CA LYS A 90 7.79 -6.60 -9.67
C LYS A 90 7.93 -8.06 -9.21
N GLU A 91 8.10 -8.96 -10.15
CA GLU A 91 8.24 -10.41 -9.92
C GLU A 91 9.48 -10.76 -9.11
N HIS A 92 10.49 -9.89 -9.11
CA HIS A 92 11.77 -10.11 -8.42
C HIS A 92 11.80 -9.53 -7.02
N TYR A 93 10.82 -8.72 -6.60
CA TYR A 93 10.72 -8.23 -5.22
C TYR A 93 9.43 -8.64 -4.52
N GLU A 94 8.44 -9.18 -5.23
CA GLU A 94 7.21 -9.69 -4.63
C GLU A 94 7.39 -11.08 -4.04
N ILE A 95 6.89 -11.23 -2.81
CA ILE A 95 6.72 -12.52 -2.14
C ILE A 95 5.42 -13.16 -2.60
N TYR A 96 4.32 -12.40 -2.61
CA TYR A 96 3.00 -12.83 -3.08
C TYR A 96 2.16 -11.67 -3.63
N ASN A 97 1.13 -12.01 -4.40
CA ASN A 97 0.22 -11.04 -5.01
C ASN A 97 -0.83 -10.56 -3.99
N THR A 98 -0.66 -9.34 -3.48
CA THR A 98 -1.58 -8.73 -2.51
C THR A 98 -3.01 -8.55 -3.04
N LYS A 99 -3.20 -8.33 -4.35
CA LYS A 99 -4.54 -8.19 -4.93
C LYS A 99 -5.31 -9.51 -4.88
N LEU A 100 -4.62 -10.62 -5.14
CA LEU A 100 -5.22 -11.96 -5.09
C LEU A 100 -5.66 -12.31 -3.66
N VAL A 101 -4.79 -12.09 -2.67
CA VAL A 101 -5.14 -12.43 -1.28
C VAL A 101 -6.24 -11.53 -0.72
N LEU A 102 -6.29 -10.25 -1.12
CA LEU A 102 -7.39 -9.35 -0.75
C LEU A 102 -8.71 -9.75 -1.41
N SER A 103 -8.69 -10.23 -2.66
CA SER A 103 -9.91 -10.67 -3.34
C SER A 103 -10.57 -11.84 -2.61
N TRP A 104 -9.80 -12.71 -1.97
CA TRP A 104 -10.35 -13.77 -1.14
C TRP A 104 -11.17 -13.28 0.06
N ILE A 105 -10.86 -12.10 0.59
CA ILE A 105 -11.65 -11.50 1.68
C ILE A 105 -12.96 -10.95 1.11
N SER A 106 -12.87 -10.16 0.04
CA SER A 106 -14.03 -9.44 -0.49
C SER A 106 -14.97 -10.30 -1.34
N GLU A 107 -14.47 -11.34 -2.01
CA GLU A 107 -15.22 -12.15 -2.98
C GLU A 107 -15.52 -13.54 -2.45
N ASN A 108 -14.58 -14.19 -1.77
CA ASN A 108 -14.75 -15.54 -1.22
C ASN A 108 -15.23 -15.54 0.24
N GLY A 109 -15.28 -14.38 0.89
CA GLY A 109 -15.68 -14.25 2.29
C GLY A 109 -14.72 -14.90 3.27
N MET A 110 -13.45 -15.12 2.88
CA MET A 110 -12.46 -15.66 3.80
C MET A 110 -12.16 -14.66 4.92
N SER A 111 -12.01 -15.16 6.14
CA SER A 111 -11.60 -14.31 7.26
C SER A 111 -10.17 -13.81 7.06
N ILE A 112 -9.86 -12.63 7.62
CA ILE A 112 -8.51 -12.09 7.64
C ILE A 112 -7.50 -13.11 8.18
N TYR A 113 -7.86 -13.81 9.26
CA TYR A 113 -7.03 -14.84 9.86
C TYR A 113 -6.70 -15.96 8.87
N ALA A 114 -7.69 -16.48 8.14
CA ALA A 114 -7.45 -17.51 7.13
C ALA A 114 -6.51 -16.99 6.03
N VAL A 115 -6.76 -15.78 5.53
CA VAL A 115 -5.92 -15.16 4.50
C VAL A 115 -4.49 -14.95 4.99
N ALA A 116 -4.29 -14.53 6.24
CA ALA A 116 -2.97 -14.39 6.86
C ALA A 116 -2.19 -15.72 6.88
N TRP A 117 -2.85 -16.84 7.19
CA TRP A 117 -2.22 -18.17 7.11
C TRP A 117 -1.82 -18.56 5.69
N HIS A 118 -2.63 -18.23 4.69
CA HIS A 118 -2.24 -18.44 3.30
C HIS A 118 -1.05 -17.56 2.90
N ALA A 119 -1.05 -16.29 3.31
CA ALA A 119 0.05 -15.36 3.06
C ALA A 119 1.36 -15.84 3.72
N LEU A 120 1.31 -16.30 4.98
CA LEU A 120 2.47 -16.87 5.67
C LEU A 120 3.08 -18.06 4.92
N ARG A 121 2.24 -18.95 4.35
CA ARG A 121 2.74 -20.05 3.52
C ARG A 121 3.43 -19.57 2.25
N PHE A 122 2.96 -18.49 1.63
CA PHE A 122 3.68 -17.89 0.50
C PHE A 122 5.03 -17.30 0.93
N VAL A 123 5.09 -16.64 2.09
CA VAL A 123 6.35 -16.12 2.64
C VAL A 123 7.33 -17.25 2.90
N GLU A 124 6.89 -18.33 3.57
CA GLU A 124 7.72 -19.50 3.84
C GLU A 124 8.25 -20.14 2.55
N GLN A 125 7.37 -20.34 1.56
CA GLN A 125 7.74 -20.90 0.27
C GLN A 125 8.77 -20.03 -0.46
N LYS A 126 8.55 -18.70 -0.49
CA LYS A 126 9.50 -17.76 -1.08
C LYS A 126 10.83 -17.76 -0.34
N ALA A 127 10.82 -17.84 0.99
CA ALA A 127 12.03 -17.93 1.80
C ALA A 127 12.85 -19.18 1.43
N ARG A 128 12.19 -20.32 1.23
CA ARG A 128 12.83 -21.58 0.78
C ARG A 128 13.42 -21.45 -0.62
N GLU A 129 12.68 -20.86 -1.57
CA GLU A 129 13.15 -20.60 -2.94
C GLU A 129 14.42 -19.74 -2.97
N LEU A 130 14.52 -18.78 -2.05
CA LEU A 130 15.64 -17.85 -1.95
C LEU A 130 16.79 -18.36 -1.07
N GLY A 131 16.64 -19.51 -0.40
CA GLY A 131 17.59 -19.98 0.60
C GLY A 131 17.66 -19.11 1.86
N LYS A 132 16.63 -18.29 2.13
CA LYS A 132 16.55 -17.31 3.23
C LYS A 132 15.72 -17.78 4.43
N LEU A 133 15.38 -19.07 4.52
CA LEU A 133 14.48 -19.55 5.58
C LEU A 133 15.04 -19.30 6.99
N GLU A 134 16.35 -19.42 7.18
CA GLU A 134 17.02 -19.14 8.46
C GLU A 134 17.21 -17.63 8.70
N GLU A 135 17.40 -16.84 7.63
CA GLU A 135 17.53 -15.38 7.71
C GLU A 135 16.19 -14.68 8.04
N TRP A 136 15.09 -15.25 7.55
CA TRP A 136 13.74 -14.75 7.78
C TRP A 136 13.15 -15.34 9.07
N GLU A 137 13.84 -15.11 10.19
CA GLU A 137 13.49 -15.63 11.52
C GLU A 137 12.02 -15.38 11.91
N ASN A 138 11.50 -14.20 11.53
CA ASN A 138 10.08 -13.87 11.62
C ASN A 138 9.43 -13.92 10.23
N LEU A 139 8.54 -14.88 9.95
CA LEU A 139 7.83 -14.93 8.67
C LEU A 139 6.77 -13.82 8.52
N TRP A 140 6.46 -13.08 9.59
CA TRP A 140 5.52 -11.96 9.51
C TRP A 140 6.13 -10.69 8.90
N GLY A 141 7.45 -10.50 9.04
CA GLY A 141 8.10 -9.21 8.76
C GLY A 141 8.99 -8.80 9.91
#